data_AF-A0A377JSS9-F1
#
_entry.id   AF-A0A377JSS9-F1
#
_cell.length_a   1.000
_cell.length_b   1.000
_cell.length_c   1.000
_cell.angle_alpha   90.00
_cell.angle_beta   90.00
_cell.angle_gamma   90.00
#
_symmetry.space_group_name_H-M   'P 1'
#
loop_
_entity.id
_entity.type
_entity.pdbx_description
1 polymer ?
#
loop_
_entity_poly.entity_id
_entity_poly.type
_entity_poly.pdbx_seq_one_letter_code
_entity_poly.pdbx_strand_id
1 'polypeptide(L)' 'MKGCAEPKVVFKEVKVPVACDVKERKKPLKNANVLEYLKEVLVYAEGLEKDLNYCKGKK' A
#
# COMPACT_ATOMS: atom_id res chain seq x y z
N MET A 1 -41.60 31.19 21.01
CA MET A 1 -40.35 30.42 21.18
C MET A 1 -40.22 29.41 20.05
N LYS A 2 -39.38 29.68 19.05
CA LYS A 2 -38.96 28.67 18.05
C LYS A 2 -37.44 28.80 17.92
N GLY A 3 -36.74 28.30 18.92
CA GLY A 3 -35.28 28.26 18.96
C GLY A 3 -34.87 26.82 19.08
N CYS A 4 -34.52 26.22 17.93
CA CYS A 4 -33.62 25.09 17.70
C CYS A 4 -34.03 24.48 16.35
N ALA A 5 -33.36 24.89 15.28
CA ALA A 5 -33.30 24.05 14.10
C ALA A 5 -32.49 22.81 14.51
N GLU A 6 -33.13 21.65 14.59
CA GLU A 6 -32.46 20.39 14.88
C GLU A 6 -31.25 20.24 13.95
N PRO A 7 -30.05 19.93 14.46
CA PRO A 7 -28.91 19.68 13.60
C PRO A 7 -29.25 18.45 12.76
N LYS A 8 -29.55 18.66 11.46
CA LYS A 8 -29.66 17.57 10.50
C LYS A 8 -28.30 16.87 10.47
N VAL A 9 -28.21 15.73 11.14
CA VAL A 9 -27.00 14.90 11.13
C VAL A 9 -26.84 14.37 9.71
N VAL A 10 -25.92 14.96 8.97
CA VAL A 10 -25.60 14.51 7.60
C VAL A 10 -24.55 13.42 7.72
N PHE A 11 -24.98 12.16 7.62
CA PHE A 11 -24.07 11.04 7.51
C PHE A 11 -23.37 11.10 6.16
N LYS A 12 -22.03 11.06 6.18
CA LYS A 12 -21.22 10.97 4.97
C LYS A 12 -20.76 9.53 4.81
N GLU A 13 -21.02 8.95 3.65
CA GLU A 13 -20.44 7.65 3.30
C GLU A 13 -18.92 7.80 3.24
N VAL A 14 -18.21 7.00 4.04
CA VAL A 14 -16.75 6.94 4.07
C VAL A 14 -16.31 5.50 3.79
N LYS A 15 -15.21 5.34 3.05
CA LYS A 15 -14.60 4.03 2.83
C LYS A 15 -13.68 3.71 4.01
N VAL A 16 -13.87 2.55 4.62
CA VAL A 16 -12.96 2.03 5.64
C VAL A 16 -11.80 1.33 4.92
N PRO A 17 -10.53 1.71 5.17
CA PRO A 17 -9.41 0.99 4.60
C PRO A 17 -9.37 -0.43 5.18
N VAL A 18 -9.29 -1.42 4.29
CA VAL A 18 -9.06 -2.82 4.67
C VAL A 18 -7.57 -3.10 4.77
N ALA A 19 -7.19 -4.09 5.56
CA ALA A 19 -5.79 -4.51 5.66
C ALA A 19 -5.26 -4.93 4.28
N CYS A 20 -4.02 -4.53 3.97
CA CYS A 20 -3.38 -4.94 2.73
C CYS A 20 -2.79 -6.35 2.91
N ASP A 21 -3.18 -7.28 2.04
CA ASP A 21 -2.63 -8.64 2.04
C ASP A 21 -1.18 -8.70 1.52
N VAL A 22 -0.73 -7.65 0.83
CA VAL A 22 0.62 -7.56 0.26
C VAL A 22 1.62 -7.21 1.37
N LYS A 23 2.53 -8.13 1.65
CA LYS A 23 3.62 -7.91 2.61
C LYS A 23 4.59 -6.86 2.08
N GLU A 24 5.02 -5.96 2.96
CA GLU A 24 6.04 -4.97 2.62
C GLU A 24 7.37 -5.64 2.25
N ARG A 25 7.95 -5.24 1.11
CA ARG A 25 9.24 -5.74 0.65
C ARG A 25 10.37 -5.01 1.36
N LYS A 26 11.31 -5.74 1.94
CA LYS A 26 12.52 -5.16 2.53
C LYS A 26 13.44 -4.65 1.43
N LYS A 27 13.73 -3.35 1.45
CA LYS A 27 14.68 -2.73 0.51
C LYS A 27 16.09 -3.33 0.71
N PRO A 28 16.78 -3.74 -0.37
CA PRO A 28 18.17 -4.17 -0.31
C PRO A 28 19.06 -3.09 0.30
N LEU A 29 19.93 -3.48 1.23
CA LEU A 29 20.91 -2.58 1.80
C LEU A 29 22.19 -2.67 0.96
N LYS A 30 22.81 -1.53 0.68
CA LYS A 30 24.08 -1.52 -0.03
C LYS A 30 25.11 -2.28 0.80
N ASN A 31 25.56 -3.42 0.29
CA ASN A 31 26.60 -4.24 0.91
C ASN A 31 27.96 -3.95 0.24
N ALA A 32 29.04 -4.46 0.82
CA ALA A 32 30.39 -4.32 0.23
C ALA A 32 30.58 -5.23 -1.00
N ASN A 33 29.81 -6.32 -1.10
CA ASN A 33 29.90 -7.30 -2.17
C ASN A 33 28.86 -7.05 -3.28
N VAL A 34 29.31 -6.36 -4.34
CA VAL A 34 28.47 -5.93 -5.47
C VAL A 34 27.61 -7.05 -6.07
N LEU A 35 28.13 -8.27 -6.16
CA LEU A 35 27.39 -9.40 -6.74
C LEU A 35 26.19 -9.80 -5.86
N GLU A 36 26.39 -9.84 -4.55
CA GLU A 36 25.32 -10.14 -3.59
C GLU A 36 24.28 -9.03 -3.59
N TYR A 37 24.70 -7.77 -3.62
CA TYR A 37 23.78 -6.64 -3.70
C TYR A 37 22.96 -6.68 -4.99
N LEU A 38 23.60 -6.95 -6.13
CA LEU A 38 22.90 -7.06 -7.41
C LEU A 38 21.84 -8.16 -7.36
N LYS A 39 22.15 -9.32 -6.77
CA LYS A 39 21.18 -10.40 -6.58
C LYS A 39 19.99 -9.97 -5.72
N GLU A 40 20.24 -9.28 -4.60
CA GLU A 40 19.16 -8.75 -3.75
C GLU A 40 18.30 -7.72 -4.48
N VAL A 41 18.91 -6.85 -5.28
CA VAL A 41 18.21 -5.85 -6.09
C VAL A 41 17.32 -6.50 -7.15
N LEU A 42 17.80 -7.54 -7.83
CA LEU A 42 17.01 -8.26 -8.83
C LEU A 42 15.79 -8.95 -8.19
N VAL A 43 15.98 -9.61 -7.04
CA VAL A 43 14.87 -10.22 -6.28
C VAL A 43 13.86 -9.18 -5.82
N TYR A 44 14.34 -8.02 -5.35
CA TYR A 44 13.47 -6.91 -4.95
C TYR A 44 12.67 -6.35 -6.13
N ALA A 45 13.29 -6.17 -7.28
CA ALA A 45 12.63 -5.69 -8.49
C ALA A 45 11.54 -6.67 -8.98
N GLU A 46 11.83 -7.97 -9.02
CA GLU A 46 10.85 -9.00 -9.39
C GLU A 46 9.66 -9.00 -8.42
N GLY A 47 9.91 -8.82 -7.12
CA GLY A 47 8.87 -8.66 -6.12
C GLY A 47 7.96 -7.47 -6.40
N LEU A 48 8.56 -6.30 -6.69
CA LEU A 48 7.81 -5.09 -7.02
C LEU A 48 6.97 -5.24 -8.29
N GLU A 49 7.47 -5.93 -9.31
CA GLU A 49 6.68 -6.19 -10.53
C GLU A 49 5.42 -7.01 -10.23
N LYS A 50 5.54 -8.05 -9.40
CA LYS A 50 4.40 -8.87 -8.95
C LYS A 50 3.41 -8.02 -8.13
N ASP A 51 3.91 -7.25 -7.18
CA ASP A 51 3.09 -6.42 -6.31
C ASP A 51 2.36 -5.33 -7.14
N LEU A 52 3.03 -4.74 -8.14
CA LEU A 52 2.41 -3.77 -9.06
C LEU A 52 1.35 -4.40 -9.98
N ASN A 53 1.56 -5.62 -10.45
CA ASN A 53 0.56 -6.33 -11.26
C ASN A 53 -0.70 -6.62 -10.45
N TYR A 54 -0.53 -7.10 -9.21
CA TYR A 54 -1.63 -7.26 -8.26
C TYR A 54 -2.40 -5.94 -8.04
N CYS A 55 -1.69 -4.85 -7.72
CA CYS A 55 -2.30 -3.54 -7.50
C CYS A 55 -3.02 -2.98 -8.74
N LYS A 56 -2.55 -3.32 -9.95
CA LYS A 56 -3.19 -2.94 -11.21
C LYS A 56 -4.37 -3.84 -11.59
N GLY A 57 -4.68 -4.88 -10.81
CA GLY A 57 -5.70 -5.86 -11.15
C GLY A 57 -5.34 -6.71 -12.36
N LYS A 58 -4.06 -6.74 -12.76
CA LYS A 58 -3.54 -7.61 -13.81
C LYS A 58 -3.26 -8.97 -13.15
N LYS A 59 -4.19 -9.91 -13.33
CA LYS A 59 -4.03 -11.30 -12.89
C LYS A 59 -2.80 -11.94 -13.51
#